data_AF-A0A0M0T2R2-F1
#
_entry.id   AF-A0A0M0T2R2-F1
#
_cell.length_a   1.000
_cell.length_b   1.000
_cell.length_c   1.000
_cell.angle_alpha   90.00
_cell.angle_beta   90.00
_cell.angle_gamma   90.00
#
_symmetry.space_group_name_H-M   'P 1'
#
loop_
_entity.id
_entity.type
_entity.pdbx_description
1 polymer ?
#
loop_
_entity_poly.entity_id
_entity_poly.type
_entity_poly.pdbx_seq_one_letter_code
_entity_poly.pdbx_strand_id
1 'polypeptide(L)'
;MNELIQQLVARAIHERLIEPEDAIYARNRILARVGQVAFEEQADVVSRPIPDILDDMIEVLITSEQLPARLEDKEQFAADVMDIFVARPSDVTATFRRLYAESPVAATDYFYQLSQASNYIQTKRIAKNKRYQAETAYGTIDVTINLSKPEKDPREIAAARTETPTASNYPTCLLCVENVGYAGRANHPARANHRIVPLTLTEESWALQYSPYVYYNEHSIILSQEHRDMVINRDAFARLLAFVEQFPHYFAGSNADLPIVGGSILTHDHYQGGRYTFAMDRAKTLTSFTFPDQPTVTGETLQWPLSVLRLKSTDPSALLDAATTVYETWLTYTDESQDIRSHTGETRHNTVTPIARQRDGQFELDLVLRNNRTSVEHPDGIFHTHADIHHIKRENIGLIEVMGLAVLPARLLQELQQVEQFITGEVDEVAVAHAEWAQELKQTYDGQDVTTYVEQAVAAKFVRGLEDCGVFKQTEEGQAAFGRFVQLVTRQPVEEQR
;
A
#
# COMPACT_ATOMS: atom_id res chain seq x y z
N MET A 1 3.78 29.77 -22.50
CA MET A 1 4.18 29.89 -21.07
C MET A 1 3.27 30.83 -20.30
N ASN A 2 3.15 32.13 -20.63
CA ASN A 2 2.26 33.07 -19.91
C ASN A 2 0.85 32.54 -19.70
N GLU A 3 0.22 31.99 -20.75
CA GLU A 3 -1.09 31.34 -20.65
C GLU A 3 -1.09 30.23 -19.59
N LEU A 4 -0.17 29.26 -19.68
CA LEU A 4 -0.03 28.14 -18.75
C LEU A 4 0.13 28.59 -17.30
N ILE A 5 0.94 29.63 -17.04
CA ILE A 5 1.09 30.23 -15.71
C ILE A 5 -0.25 30.77 -15.23
N GLN A 6 -0.99 31.49 -16.08
CA GLN A 6 -2.30 32.02 -15.75
C GLN A 6 -3.32 30.90 -15.47
N GLN A 7 -3.31 29.82 -16.26
CA GLN A 7 -4.18 28.65 -16.03
C GLN A 7 -3.86 27.98 -14.70
N LEU A 8 -2.56 27.80 -14.39
CA LEU A 8 -2.12 27.12 -13.17
C LEU A 8 -2.50 27.89 -11.91
N VAL A 9 -2.27 29.21 -11.89
CA VAL A 9 -2.66 30.06 -10.76
C VAL A 9 -4.17 30.09 -10.57
N ALA A 10 -4.94 30.23 -11.65
CA ALA A 10 -6.40 30.19 -11.58
C ALA A 10 -6.91 28.84 -11.06
N ARG A 11 -6.29 27.74 -11.50
CA ARG A 11 -6.64 26.40 -11.02
C ARG A 11 -6.26 26.19 -9.55
N ALA A 12 -5.11 26.68 -9.10
CA ALA A 12 -4.70 26.58 -7.70
C ALA A 12 -5.67 27.30 -6.75
N ILE A 13 -6.21 28.46 -7.15
CA ILE A 13 -7.25 29.17 -6.40
C ILE A 13 -8.55 28.36 -6.40
N HIS A 14 -8.97 27.83 -7.55
CA HIS A 14 -10.17 27.01 -7.65
C HIS A 14 -10.12 25.77 -6.74
N GLU A 15 -8.95 25.12 -6.67
CA GLU A 15 -8.68 23.97 -5.80
C GLU A 15 -8.43 24.34 -4.34
N ARG A 16 -8.46 25.65 -4.00
CA ARG A 16 -8.22 26.20 -2.66
C ARG A 16 -6.84 25.84 -2.10
N LEU A 17 -5.82 25.76 -2.96
CA LEU A 17 -4.43 25.67 -2.54
C LEU A 17 -3.93 27.02 -2.01
N ILE A 18 -4.37 28.11 -2.65
CA ILE A 18 -4.05 29.49 -2.32
C ILE A 18 -5.31 30.35 -2.42
N GLU A 19 -5.29 31.53 -1.80
CA GLU A 19 -6.38 32.50 -1.89
C GLU A 19 -6.17 33.47 -3.08
N PRO A 20 -7.21 34.18 -3.56
CA PRO A 20 -7.10 35.12 -4.67
C PRO A 20 -6.02 36.20 -4.48
N GLU A 21 -5.75 36.61 -3.24
CA GLU A 21 -4.73 37.57 -2.86
C GLU A 21 -3.30 37.09 -3.21
N ASP A 22 -3.08 35.78 -3.25
CA ASP A 22 -1.77 35.17 -3.55
C ASP A 22 -1.49 35.08 -5.06
N ALA A 23 -2.46 35.39 -5.93
CA ALA A 23 -2.36 35.17 -7.37
C ALA A 23 -1.13 35.84 -8.00
N ILE A 24 -0.87 37.10 -7.64
CA ILE A 24 0.28 37.88 -8.14
C ILE A 24 1.59 37.30 -7.59
N TYR A 25 1.60 36.91 -6.30
CA TYR A 25 2.76 36.29 -5.68
C TYR A 25 3.13 34.99 -6.41
N ALA A 26 2.18 34.06 -6.56
CA ALA A 26 2.39 32.78 -7.20
C ALA A 26 2.86 32.93 -8.65
N ARG A 27 2.23 33.83 -9.42
CA ARG A 27 2.65 34.19 -10.78
C ARG A 27 4.12 34.60 -10.82
N ASN A 28 4.53 35.53 -9.96
CA ASN A 28 5.91 36.02 -9.92
C ASN A 28 6.91 34.94 -9.50
N ARG A 29 6.54 34.04 -8.59
CA ARG A 29 7.38 32.91 -8.20
C ARG A 29 7.57 31.91 -9.34
N ILE A 30 6.51 31.64 -10.12
CA ILE A 30 6.59 30.75 -11.28
C ILE A 30 7.45 31.38 -12.38
N LEU A 31 7.24 32.67 -12.70
CA LEU A 31 8.07 33.41 -13.65
C LEU A 31 9.57 33.30 -13.32
N ALA A 32 9.92 33.51 -12.04
CA ALA A 32 11.29 33.33 -11.58
C ALA A 32 11.80 31.89 -11.77
N ARG A 33 10.96 30.88 -11.51
CA ARG A 33 11.32 29.45 -11.65
C ARG A 33 11.54 29.03 -13.11
N VAL A 34 10.82 29.64 -14.06
CA VAL A 34 10.96 29.40 -15.51
C VAL A 34 11.88 30.41 -16.21
N GLY A 35 12.57 31.27 -15.46
CA GLY A 35 13.53 32.23 -16.01
C GLY A 35 12.91 33.36 -16.85
N GLN A 36 11.63 33.69 -16.65
CA GLN A 36 10.94 34.76 -17.37
C GLN A 36 10.82 36.03 -16.53
N VAL A 37 10.97 37.19 -17.18
CA VAL A 37 10.93 38.52 -16.53
C VAL A 37 9.74 39.37 -16.92
N ALA A 38 8.99 38.95 -17.93
CA ALA A 38 7.80 39.63 -18.45
C ALA A 38 6.61 38.68 -18.40
N PHE A 39 5.43 39.25 -18.14
CA PHE A 39 4.16 38.53 -18.16
C PHE A 39 3.12 39.34 -18.90
N GLU A 40 2.44 38.70 -19.84
CA GLU A 40 1.34 39.27 -20.60
C GLU A 40 0.07 38.51 -20.26
N GLU A 41 -0.94 39.23 -19.78
CA GLU A 41 -2.24 38.64 -19.47
C GLU A 41 -2.91 38.13 -20.76
N GLN A 42 -3.40 36.90 -20.69
CA GLN A 42 -4.11 36.26 -21.78
C GLN A 42 -5.61 36.47 -21.60
N ALA A 43 -6.28 36.86 -22.68
CA ALA A 43 -7.73 36.88 -22.74
C ALA A 43 -8.26 35.42 -22.76
N ASP A 44 -9.31 35.16 -21.98
CA ASP A 44 -10.02 33.88 -21.92
C ASP A 44 -9.12 32.65 -21.63
N VAL A 45 -8.90 32.38 -20.34
CA VAL A 45 -8.17 31.18 -19.91
C VAL A 45 -9.14 30.04 -19.65
N VAL A 46 -8.97 28.94 -20.39
CA VAL A 46 -9.71 27.70 -20.17
C VAL A 46 -9.13 26.98 -18.95
N SER A 47 -10.01 26.60 -18.02
CA SER A 47 -9.63 25.78 -16.88
C SER A 47 -9.24 24.36 -17.33
N ARG A 48 -8.05 23.92 -16.96
CA ARG A 48 -7.54 22.56 -17.18
C ARG A 48 -7.07 21.93 -15.86
N PRO A 49 -6.99 20.59 -15.77
CA PRO A 49 -6.39 19.92 -14.62
C PRO A 49 -4.93 20.34 -14.42
N ILE A 50 -4.50 20.52 -13.17
CA ILE A 50 -3.11 20.86 -12.79
C ILE A 50 -2.08 19.94 -13.47
N PRO A 51 -2.23 18.60 -13.47
CA PRO A 51 -1.25 17.72 -14.11
C PRO A 51 -1.06 17.98 -15.60
N ASP A 52 -2.13 18.34 -16.32
CA ASP A 52 -2.06 18.64 -17.76
C ASP A 52 -1.34 19.96 -18.04
N ILE A 53 -1.57 20.97 -17.18
CA ILE A 53 -0.88 22.26 -17.29
C ILE A 53 0.62 22.09 -17.01
N LEU A 54 0.97 21.29 -15.99
CA LEU A 54 2.37 20.99 -15.66
C LEU A 54 3.07 20.24 -16.79
N ASP A 55 2.43 19.23 -17.39
CA ASP A 55 2.98 18.49 -18.53
C ASP A 55 3.29 19.42 -19.72
N ASP A 56 2.38 20.34 -20.06
CA ASP A 56 2.60 21.32 -21.13
C ASP A 56 3.71 22.33 -20.79
N MET A 57 3.80 22.78 -19.53
CA MET A 57 4.89 23.66 -19.08
C MET A 57 6.24 22.96 -19.23
N ILE A 58 6.31 21.69 -18.84
CA ILE A 58 7.50 20.84 -18.97
C ILE A 58 7.89 20.68 -20.44
N GLU A 59 6.93 20.38 -21.31
CA GLU A 59 7.19 20.18 -22.75
C GLU A 59 7.73 21.45 -23.42
N VAL A 60 7.19 22.62 -23.07
CA VAL A 60 7.70 23.92 -23.54
C VAL A 60 9.16 24.13 -23.10
N LEU A 61 9.49 23.80 -21.85
CA LEU A 61 10.85 23.95 -21.33
C LEU A 61 11.84 22.96 -21.96
N ILE A 62 11.41 21.72 -22.23
CA ILE A 62 12.22 20.72 -22.94
C ILE A 62 12.49 21.16 -24.38
N THR A 63 11.44 21.56 -25.09
CA THR A 63 11.53 22.02 -26.50
C THR A 63 12.43 23.25 -26.63
N SER A 64 12.47 24.10 -25.61
CA SER A 64 13.35 25.28 -25.57
C SER A 64 14.72 25.03 -24.94
N GLU A 65 15.07 23.75 -24.68
CA GLU A 65 16.36 23.32 -24.08
C GLU A 65 16.64 23.91 -22.68
N GLN A 66 15.61 24.39 -21.98
CA GLN A 66 15.69 24.94 -20.62
C GLN A 66 15.51 23.87 -19.52
N LEU A 67 15.01 22.68 -19.88
CA LEU A 67 14.85 21.54 -18.99
C LEU A 67 15.29 20.26 -19.72
N PRO A 68 16.12 19.40 -19.13
CA PRO A 68 16.43 18.12 -19.75
C PRO A 68 15.20 17.21 -19.80
N ALA A 69 15.10 16.38 -20.83
CA ALA A 69 13.96 15.49 -21.02
C ALA A 69 13.96 14.23 -20.12
N ARG A 70 14.72 14.22 -19.01
CA ARG A 70 14.79 13.08 -18.08
C ARG A 70 13.62 13.09 -17.10
N LEU A 71 13.12 11.92 -16.73
CA LEU A 71 12.01 11.77 -15.78
C LEU A 71 12.25 12.55 -14.47
N GLU A 72 13.46 12.50 -13.91
CA GLU A 72 13.81 13.15 -12.65
C GLU A 72 13.71 14.69 -12.73
N ASP A 73 14.16 15.29 -13.83
CA ASP A 73 14.08 16.75 -14.02
C ASP A 73 12.62 17.20 -14.18
N LYS A 74 11.81 16.39 -14.88
CA LYS A 74 10.36 16.64 -15.03
C LYS A 74 9.65 16.61 -13.67
N GLU A 75 9.94 15.58 -12.85
CA GLU A 75 9.34 15.43 -11.53
C GLU A 75 9.82 16.51 -10.54
N GLN A 76 11.10 16.88 -10.58
CA GLN A 76 11.64 17.98 -9.77
C GLN A 76 11.01 19.32 -10.14
N PHE A 77 10.91 19.64 -11.43
CA PHE A 77 10.25 20.85 -11.88
C PHE A 77 8.78 20.91 -11.43
N ALA A 78 8.03 19.82 -11.62
CA ALA A 78 6.62 19.76 -11.21
C ALA A 78 6.46 19.95 -9.70
N ALA A 79 7.28 19.28 -8.88
CA ALA A 79 7.24 19.42 -7.43
C ALA A 79 7.59 20.83 -6.97
N ASP A 80 8.64 21.45 -7.54
CA ASP A 80 9.06 22.83 -7.21
C ASP A 80 7.98 23.86 -7.55
N VAL A 81 7.36 23.73 -8.72
CA VAL A 81 6.28 24.63 -9.15
C VAL A 81 5.08 24.48 -8.23
N MET A 82 4.71 23.24 -7.87
CA MET A 82 3.58 23.00 -6.99
C MET A 82 3.82 23.45 -5.55
N ASP A 83 5.07 23.42 -5.06
CA ASP A 83 5.40 23.87 -3.71
C ASP A 83 5.06 25.36 -3.48
N ILE A 84 5.09 26.18 -4.54
CA ILE A 84 4.66 27.60 -4.51
C ILE A 84 3.22 27.75 -3.99
N PHE A 85 2.36 26.76 -4.24
CA PHE A 85 0.96 26.78 -3.86
C PHE A 85 0.67 26.05 -2.54
N VAL A 86 1.65 25.36 -1.95
CA VAL A 86 1.42 24.54 -0.75
C VAL A 86 1.93 25.28 0.47
N ALA A 87 1.02 25.59 1.40
CA ALA A 87 1.37 26.24 2.67
C ALA A 87 2.48 25.50 3.42
N ARG A 88 3.19 26.22 4.31
CA ARG A 88 4.28 25.63 5.09
C ARG A 88 3.77 24.51 6.00
N PRO A 89 4.62 23.54 6.39
CA PRO A 89 4.19 22.43 7.25
C PRO A 89 3.47 22.84 8.55
N SER A 90 3.87 23.96 9.16
CA SER A 90 3.21 24.51 10.37
C SER A 90 1.75 24.89 10.11
N ASP A 91 1.48 25.50 8.96
CA ASP A 91 0.18 26.07 8.62
C ASP A 91 -0.79 24.94 8.19
N VAL A 92 -0.28 23.94 7.46
CA VAL A 92 -0.99 22.68 7.15
C VAL A 92 -1.34 21.93 8.43
N THR A 93 -0.38 21.78 9.36
CA THR A 93 -0.60 21.09 10.63
C THR A 93 -1.61 21.82 11.51
N ALA A 94 -1.55 23.16 11.57
CA ALA A 94 -2.51 23.96 12.32
C ALA A 94 -3.94 23.80 11.77
N THR A 95 -4.09 23.81 10.43
CA THR A 95 -5.38 23.59 9.77
C THR A 95 -5.91 22.19 10.05
N PHE A 96 -5.06 21.16 9.93
CA PHE A 96 -5.42 19.79 10.26
C PHE A 96 -5.92 19.65 11.69
N ARG A 97 -5.19 20.19 12.68
CA ARG A 97 -5.58 20.13 14.09
C ARG A 97 -6.89 20.85 14.38
N ARG A 98 -7.12 22.00 13.73
CA ARG A 98 -8.40 22.73 13.85
C ARG A 98 -9.56 21.88 13.35
N LEU A 99 -9.43 21.29 12.16
CA LEU A 99 -10.46 20.43 11.58
C LEU A 99 -10.63 19.12 12.36
N TYR A 100 -9.56 18.60 12.94
CA TYR A 100 -9.60 17.38 13.77
C TYR A 100 -10.45 17.60 15.03
N ALA A 101 -10.39 18.80 15.61
CA ALA A 101 -11.26 19.17 16.74
C ALA A 101 -12.76 19.23 16.36
N GLU A 102 -13.08 19.38 15.07
CA GLU A 102 -14.45 19.27 14.56
C GLU A 102 -14.82 17.80 14.31
N SER A 103 -14.02 17.09 13.52
CA SER A 103 -14.02 15.62 13.47
C SER A 103 -12.72 15.07 12.83
N PRO A 104 -12.28 13.85 13.19
CA PRO A 104 -11.15 13.20 12.52
C PRO A 104 -11.32 13.08 11.00
N VAL A 105 -12.55 12.86 10.52
CA VAL A 105 -12.87 12.75 9.10
C VAL A 105 -12.62 14.07 8.37
N ALA A 106 -13.05 15.19 8.95
CA ALA A 106 -12.84 16.52 8.34
C ALA A 106 -11.35 16.85 8.17
N ALA A 107 -10.52 16.45 9.14
CA ALA A 107 -9.07 16.64 9.05
C ALA A 107 -8.44 15.80 7.94
N THR A 108 -8.81 14.52 7.84
CA THR A 108 -8.28 13.63 6.80
C THR A 108 -8.80 13.99 5.41
N ASP A 109 -10.07 14.39 5.27
CA ASP A 109 -10.64 14.83 3.99
C ASP A 109 -9.91 16.08 3.47
N TYR A 110 -9.63 17.06 4.34
CA TYR A 110 -8.81 18.23 4.00
C TYR A 110 -7.41 17.83 3.54
N PHE A 111 -6.73 16.97 4.30
CA PHE A 111 -5.34 16.61 3.99
C PHE A 111 -5.25 15.77 2.71
N TYR A 112 -6.24 14.91 2.47
CA TYR A 112 -6.33 14.13 1.23
C TYR A 112 -6.60 15.03 0.03
N GLN A 113 -7.54 15.96 0.14
CA GLN A 113 -7.81 16.95 -0.90
C GLN A 113 -6.56 17.78 -1.21
N LEU A 114 -5.87 18.30 -0.19
CA LEU A 114 -4.61 19.02 -0.36
C LEU A 114 -3.57 18.18 -1.11
N SER A 115 -3.44 16.90 -0.75
CA SER A 115 -2.48 15.97 -1.36
C SER A 115 -2.82 15.62 -2.81
N GLN A 116 -4.11 15.61 -3.19
CA GLN A 116 -4.54 15.45 -4.58
C GLN A 116 -4.33 16.74 -5.38
N ALA A 117 -4.78 17.88 -4.84
CA ALA A 117 -4.73 19.18 -5.51
C ALA A 117 -3.28 19.67 -5.72
N SER A 118 -2.38 19.41 -4.76
CA SER A 118 -0.95 19.73 -4.90
C SER A 118 -0.22 18.89 -5.94
N ASN A 119 -0.91 17.93 -6.58
CA ASN A 119 -0.32 16.91 -7.46
C ASN A 119 0.77 16.07 -6.76
N TYR A 120 0.72 15.96 -5.43
CA TYR A 120 1.55 15.00 -4.69
C TYR A 120 1.05 13.57 -4.94
N ILE A 121 -0.25 13.35 -4.75
CA ILE A 121 -0.93 12.15 -5.24
C ILE A 121 -1.11 12.29 -6.75
N GLN A 122 -0.51 11.38 -7.50
CA GLN A 122 -0.44 11.44 -8.96
C GLN A 122 -1.75 10.98 -9.62
N THR A 123 -2.84 11.73 -9.40
CA THR A 123 -4.22 11.36 -9.79
C THR A 123 -4.35 11.02 -11.27
N LYS A 124 -3.69 11.79 -12.17
CA LYS A 124 -3.64 11.51 -13.61
C LYS A 124 -2.97 10.17 -13.94
N ARG A 125 -1.92 9.77 -13.20
CA ARG A 125 -1.26 8.47 -13.37
C ARG A 125 -2.11 7.34 -12.81
N ILE A 126 -2.74 7.55 -11.65
CA ILE A 126 -3.63 6.59 -11.00
C ILE A 126 -4.86 6.28 -11.86
N ALA A 127 -5.40 7.28 -12.57
CA ALA A 127 -6.53 7.10 -13.50
C ALA A 127 -6.27 6.11 -14.64
N LYS A 128 -5.01 5.76 -14.90
CA LYS A 128 -4.64 4.73 -15.89
C LYS A 128 -4.78 3.31 -15.36
N ASN A 129 -4.81 3.11 -14.04
CA ASN A 129 -4.85 1.78 -13.45
C ASN A 129 -6.10 1.02 -13.89
N LYS A 130 -5.93 -0.24 -14.32
CA LYS A 130 -7.06 -1.15 -14.54
C LYS A 130 -7.50 -1.71 -13.19
N ARG A 131 -8.79 -1.64 -12.89
CA ARG A 131 -9.40 -2.16 -11.65
C ARG A 131 -10.65 -2.96 -11.98
N TYR A 132 -10.80 -4.11 -11.34
CA TYR A 132 -11.99 -4.95 -11.45
C TYR A 132 -12.18 -5.77 -10.18
N GLN A 133 -13.36 -6.35 -10.03
CA GLN A 133 -13.70 -7.25 -8.92
C GLN A 133 -13.92 -8.65 -9.46
N ALA A 134 -13.55 -9.66 -8.68
CA ALA A 134 -13.73 -11.05 -9.04
C ALA A 134 -14.29 -11.85 -7.86
N GLU A 135 -15.24 -12.73 -8.15
CA GLU A 135 -15.85 -13.62 -7.16
C GLU A 135 -14.94 -14.82 -6.90
N THR A 136 -14.79 -15.20 -5.64
CA THR A 136 -13.90 -16.30 -5.24
C THR A 136 -14.55 -17.16 -4.15
N ALA A 137 -13.94 -18.30 -3.83
CA ALA A 137 -14.37 -19.13 -2.71
C ALA A 137 -14.34 -18.41 -1.35
N TYR A 138 -13.58 -17.31 -1.25
CA TYR A 138 -13.41 -16.50 -0.04
C TYR A 138 -14.17 -15.16 -0.10
N GLY A 139 -15.04 -14.99 -1.10
CA GLY A 139 -15.80 -13.76 -1.38
C GLY A 139 -15.17 -12.91 -2.48
N THR A 140 -15.77 -11.75 -2.74
CA THR A 140 -15.31 -10.81 -3.78
C THR A 140 -13.98 -10.17 -3.40
N ILE A 141 -12.96 -10.36 -4.23
CA ILE A 141 -11.66 -9.68 -4.12
C ILE A 141 -11.57 -8.52 -5.11
N ASP A 142 -10.74 -7.55 -4.79
CA ASP A 142 -10.41 -6.44 -5.68
C ASP A 142 -9.10 -6.74 -6.40
N VAL A 143 -9.02 -6.46 -7.69
CA VAL A 143 -7.80 -6.62 -8.49
C VAL A 143 -7.45 -5.31 -9.16
N THR A 144 -6.17 -4.92 -9.09
CA THR A 144 -5.65 -3.73 -9.77
C THR A 144 -4.35 -4.03 -10.49
N ILE A 145 -4.24 -3.59 -11.74
CA ILE A 145 -2.96 -3.52 -12.47
C ILE A 145 -2.43 -2.09 -12.31
N ASN A 146 -1.32 -1.94 -11.59
CA ASN A 146 -0.78 -0.62 -11.28
C ASN A 146 0.06 -0.06 -12.43
N LEU A 147 -0.48 0.94 -13.14
CA LEU A 147 0.19 1.68 -14.21
C LEU A 147 0.68 3.06 -13.75
N SER A 148 0.48 3.40 -12.47
CA SER A 148 0.71 4.75 -11.97
C SER A 148 2.17 5.04 -11.63
N LYS A 149 2.95 3.99 -11.32
CA LYS A 149 4.36 4.12 -11.00
C LYS A 149 5.16 4.30 -12.30
N PRO A 150 5.97 5.36 -12.43
CA PRO A 150 6.75 5.58 -13.63
C PRO A 150 7.88 4.55 -13.75
N GLU A 151 8.12 4.07 -14.97
CA GLU A 151 9.30 3.28 -15.31
C GLU A 151 10.38 4.21 -15.90
N LYS A 152 11.64 4.01 -15.51
CA LYS A 152 12.77 4.74 -16.09
C LYS A 152 13.07 4.20 -17.49
N ASP A 153 13.36 5.07 -18.44
CA ASP A 153 13.79 4.65 -19.78
C ASP A 153 15.15 3.92 -19.70
N PRO A 154 15.38 2.83 -20.46
CA PRO A 154 16.69 2.17 -20.56
C PRO A 154 17.88 3.12 -20.76
N ARG A 155 17.70 4.22 -21.50
CA ARG A 155 18.72 5.26 -21.71
C ARG A 155 18.99 6.06 -20.44
N GLU A 156 17.96 6.38 -19.67
CA GLU A 156 18.09 7.05 -18.36
C GLU A 156 18.80 6.13 -17.36
N ILE A 157 18.48 4.82 -17.36
CA ILE A 157 19.15 3.82 -16.54
C ILE A 157 20.64 3.73 -16.90
N ALA A 158 20.98 3.75 -18.20
CA ALA A 158 22.35 3.73 -18.66
C ALA A 158 23.12 5.00 -18.27
N ALA A 159 22.49 6.17 -18.39
CA ALA A 159 23.07 7.46 -17.99
C ALA A 159 23.33 7.52 -16.46
N ALA A 160 22.35 7.10 -15.65
CA ALA A 160 22.47 7.08 -14.19
C ALA A 160 23.62 6.17 -13.68
N ARG A 161 23.98 5.11 -14.43
CA ARG A 161 25.15 4.27 -14.11
C ARG A 161 26.49 4.98 -14.33
N THR A 162 26.52 6.04 -15.13
CA THR A 162 27.72 6.83 -15.42
C THR A 162 27.82 8.10 -14.58
N GLU A 163 26.72 8.50 -13.93
CA GLU A 163 26.73 9.62 -12.99
C GLU A 163 27.46 9.23 -11.71
N THR A 164 28.38 10.10 -11.26
CA THR A 164 29.05 9.90 -9.98
C THR A 164 28.01 10.06 -8.88
N PRO A 165 27.76 9.03 -8.04
CA PRO A 165 26.82 9.16 -6.94
C PRO A 165 27.20 10.37 -6.08
N THR A 166 26.26 11.28 -5.85
CA THR A 166 26.47 12.29 -4.83
C THR A 166 26.68 11.55 -3.50
N ALA A 167 27.78 11.84 -2.80
CA ALA A 167 28.18 11.16 -1.56
C ALA A 167 27.24 11.45 -0.37
N SER A 168 26.01 11.90 -0.63
CA SER A 168 25.03 12.29 0.38
C SER A 168 24.03 11.16 0.61
N ASN A 169 23.88 10.78 1.88
CA ASN A 169 22.86 9.86 2.37
C ASN A 169 21.67 10.61 3.00
N TYR A 170 21.44 11.89 2.66
CA TYR A 170 20.32 12.69 3.17
C TYR A 170 19.28 12.98 2.07
N PRO A 171 17.97 12.71 2.25
CA PRO A 171 17.37 11.91 3.34
C PRO A 171 17.89 10.47 3.35
N THR A 172 17.86 9.82 4.51
CA THR A 172 18.38 8.46 4.71
C THR A 172 17.58 7.42 3.94
N CYS A 173 16.24 7.57 3.91
CA CYS A 173 15.37 6.70 3.12
C CYS A 173 14.17 7.49 2.58
N LEU A 174 13.27 6.78 1.88
CA LEU A 174 12.08 7.36 1.25
C LEU A 174 10.96 7.76 2.23
N LEU A 175 11.05 7.31 3.50
CA LEU A 175 10.05 7.55 4.55
C LEU A 175 10.50 8.56 5.62
N CYS A 176 11.80 8.85 5.67
CA CYS A 176 12.37 9.88 6.53
C CYS A 176 11.63 11.23 6.41
N VAL A 177 11.36 11.87 7.54
CA VAL A 177 10.64 13.17 7.60
C VAL A 177 11.40 14.29 6.88
N GLU A 178 12.71 14.12 6.74
CA GLU A 178 13.65 14.94 5.96
C GLU A 178 13.25 15.05 4.47
N ASN A 179 12.37 14.18 3.98
CA ASN A 179 11.80 14.27 2.64
C ASN A 179 10.85 15.47 2.46
N VAL A 180 10.27 16.03 3.53
CA VAL A 180 9.39 17.20 3.44
C VAL A 180 10.15 18.38 2.85
N GLY A 181 9.72 18.88 1.69
CA GLY A 181 10.40 19.99 1.02
C GLY A 181 11.69 19.59 0.28
N TYR A 182 12.01 18.31 0.17
CA TYR A 182 13.27 17.88 -0.44
C TYR A 182 13.22 18.01 -1.96
N ALA A 183 14.22 18.67 -2.55
CA ALA A 183 14.29 18.93 -3.99
C ALA A 183 14.43 17.66 -4.85
N GLY A 184 14.92 16.56 -4.28
CA GLY A 184 15.24 15.33 -5.02
C GLY A 184 16.66 15.31 -5.59
N ARG A 185 17.05 14.14 -6.08
CA ARG A 185 18.31 13.85 -6.80
C ARG A 185 18.13 12.57 -7.62
N ALA A 186 19.12 12.18 -8.43
CA ALA A 186 18.99 11.06 -9.35
C ALA A 186 18.49 9.73 -8.74
N ASN A 187 18.87 9.46 -7.49
CA ASN A 187 18.47 8.24 -6.77
C ASN A 187 17.47 8.51 -5.63
N HIS A 188 16.84 9.69 -5.58
CA HIS A 188 15.91 10.06 -4.52
C HIS A 188 14.83 11.02 -5.03
N PRO A 189 13.54 10.66 -4.98
CA PRO A 189 12.48 11.42 -5.63
C PRO A 189 12.34 12.85 -5.10
N ALA A 190 11.88 13.75 -5.97
CA ALA A 190 11.50 15.10 -5.57
C ALA A 190 10.24 15.07 -4.68
N ARG A 191 10.30 15.88 -3.63
CA ARG A 191 9.30 15.99 -2.55
C ARG A 191 9.15 17.44 -2.07
N ALA A 192 9.41 18.42 -2.93
CA ALA A 192 9.30 19.84 -2.60
C ALA A 192 7.89 20.19 -2.07
N ASN A 193 6.85 19.81 -2.80
CA ASN A 193 5.45 19.98 -2.42
C ASN A 193 4.93 18.94 -1.39
N HIS A 194 5.79 18.05 -0.87
CA HIS A 194 5.39 17.02 0.09
C HIS A 194 5.07 17.64 1.45
N ARG A 195 4.00 17.15 2.10
CA ARG A 195 3.62 17.53 3.46
C ARG A 195 3.24 16.27 4.23
N ILE A 196 3.52 16.30 5.53
CA ILE A 196 3.14 15.25 6.49
C ILE A 196 2.42 15.89 7.67
N VAL A 197 1.58 15.14 8.34
CA VAL A 197 0.88 15.56 9.55
C VAL A 197 1.52 14.86 10.76
N PRO A 198 2.13 15.59 11.71
CA PRO A 198 2.68 15.00 12.92
C PRO A 198 1.60 14.38 13.80
N LEU A 199 1.85 13.16 14.29
CA LEU A 199 1.01 12.39 15.20
C LEU A 199 1.79 12.00 16.46
N THR A 200 1.05 11.63 17.50
CA THR A 200 1.61 10.99 18.69
C THR A 200 0.92 9.65 18.89
N LEU A 201 1.67 8.55 18.81
CA LEU A 201 1.19 7.19 19.06
C LEU A 201 1.99 6.63 20.23
N THR A 202 1.32 6.18 21.29
CA THR A 202 1.96 5.62 22.49
C THR A 202 3.13 6.48 23.02
N GLU A 203 2.92 7.80 23.12
CA GLU A 203 3.92 8.80 23.54
C GLU A 203 5.12 9.02 22.58
N GLU A 204 5.12 8.37 21.41
CA GLU A 204 6.17 8.50 20.41
C GLU A 204 5.78 9.46 19.28
N SER A 205 6.79 10.03 18.61
CA SER A 205 6.60 10.94 17.47
C SER A 205 6.44 10.17 16.17
N TRP A 206 5.23 10.22 15.61
CA TRP A 206 4.86 9.61 14.34
C TRP A 206 4.40 10.68 13.35
N ALA A 207 4.15 10.29 12.10
CA ALA A 207 3.55 11.17 11.11
C ALA A 207 2.64 10.39 10.15
N LEU A 208 1.60 11.08 9.66
CA LEU A 208 0.71 10.60 8.61
C LEU A 208 1.07 11.27 7.28
N GLN A 209 1.16 10.46 6.23
CA GLN A 209 1.19 10.92 4.85
C GLN A 209 0.36 10.01 3.95
N TYR A 210 -0.02 10.47 2.77
CA TYR A 210 -0.62 9.60 1.75
C TYR A 210 0.45 8.98 0.86
N SER A 211 0.15 7.82 0.26
CA SER A 211 0.97 7.28 -0.82
C SER A 211 0.79 8.15 -2.07
N PRO A 212 1.86 8.54 -2.79
CA PRO A 212 1.73 9.27 -4.05
C PRO A 212 1.14 8.41 -5.18
N TYR A 213 1.18 7.08 -5.02
CA TYR A 213 0.69 6.06 -5.96
C TYR A 213 -0.30 5.14 -5.24
N VAL A 214 -1.48 5.68 -4.93
CA VAL A 214 -2.48 4.99 -4.09
C VAL A 214 -3.04 3.72 -4.76
N TYR A 215 -3.13 2.64 -3.98
CA TYR A 215 -3.77 1.40 -4.44
C TYR A 215 -5.27 1.37 -4.17
N TYR A 216 -5.69 2.00 -3.08
CA TYR A 216 -7.08 2.13 -2.63
C TYR A 216 -7.35 3.55 -2.14
N ASN A 217 -8.62 3.85 -1.84
CA ASN A 217 -9.02 5.17 -1.39
C ASN A 217 -8.28 5.57 -0.10
N GLU A 218 -7.69 6.77 -0.09
CA GLU A 218 -6.93 7.29 1.06
C GLU A 218 -5.79 6.38 1.56
N HIS A 219 -5.16 5.59 0.68
CA HIS A 219 -3.97 4.80 1.02
C HIS A 219 -2.90 5.67 1.69
N SER A 220 -2.73 5.46 2.99
CA SER A 220 -1.86 6.24 3.86
C SER A 220 -0.69 5.43 4.39
N ILE A 221 0.36 6.15 4.76
CA ILE A 221 1.57 5.65 5.40
C ILE A 221 1.69 6.38 6.75
N ILE A 222 1.80 5.61 7.82
CA ILE A 222 1.96 6.07 9.19
C ILE A 222 3.40 5.74 9.56
N LEU A 223 4.27 6.73 9.67
CA LEU A 223 5.72 6.51 9.78
C LEU A 223 6.27 7.05 11.09
N SER A 224 7.24 6.33 11.67
CA SER A 224 8.03 6.83 12.78
C SER A 224 8.84 8.05 12.31
N GLN A 225 8.90 9.12 13.10
CA GLN A 225 9.79 10.24 12.77
C GLN A 225 11.27 9.88 13.01
N GLU A 226 11.53 8.87 13.84
CA GLU A 226 12.85 8.28 14.03
C GLU A 226 13.10 7.19 12.97
N HIS A 227 14.26 7.24 12.33
CA HIS A 227 14.70 6.20 11.41
C HIS A 227 15.19 4.97 12.18
N ARG A 228 14.37 3.92 12.22
CA ARG A 228 14.67 2.64 12.86
C ARG A 228 13.99 1.51 12.10
N ASP A 229 14.51 0.30 12.23
CA ASP A 229 13.93 -0.87 11.57
C ASP A 229 12.52 -1.17 12.08
N MET A 230 11.68 -1.68 11.19
CA MET A 230 10.34 -2.12 11.52
C MET A 230 10.41 -3.41 12.35
N VAL A 231 9.63 -3.47 13.43
CA VAL A 231 9.54 -4.65 14.30
C VAL A 231 8.10 -4.97 14.63
N ILE A 232 7.75 -6.26 14.69
CA ILE A 232 6.46 -6.71 15.21
C ILE A 232 6.62 -7.15 16.65
N ASN A 233 5.93 -6.46 17.55
CA ASN A 233 5.89 -6.73 18.98
C ASN A 233 4.61 -6.14 19.60
N ARG A 234 4.47 -6.26 20.92
CA ARG A 234 3.35 -5.67 21.67
C ARG A 234 3.19 -4.17 21.39
N ASP A 235 4.30 -3.42 21.33
CA ASP A 235 4.24 -1.97 21.08
C ASP A 235 3.72 -1.66 19.68
N ALA A 236 4.05 -2.47 18.67
CA ALA A 236 3.48 -2.33 17.34
C ALA A 236 1.94 -2.47 17.37
N PHE A 237 1.41 -3.44 18.11
CA PHE A 237 -0.04 -3.59 18.28
C PHE A 237 -0.65 -2.39 19.02
N ALA A 238 0.01 -1.90 20.07
CA ALA A 238 -0.43 -0.73 20.81
C ALA A 238 -0.48 0.52 19.93
N ARG A 239 0.51 0.73 19.06
CA ARG A 239 0.55 1.86 18.11
C ARG A 239 -0.54 1.76 17.05
N LEU A 240 -0.82 0.56 16.52
CA LEU A 240 -1.92 0.32 15.59
C LEU A 240 -3.28 0.63 16.23
N LEU A 241 -3.50 0.17 17.47
CA LEU A 241 -4.72 0.46 18.23
C LEU A 241 -4.86 1.96 18.54
N ALA A 242 -3.78 2.61 18.98
CA ALA A 242 -3.76 4.05 19.24
C ALA A 242 -4.06 4.88 17.98
N PHE A 243 -3.62 4.41 16.80
CA PHE A 243 -3.93 5.08 15.54
C PHE A 243 -5.41 4.99 15.20
N VAL A 244 -6.01 3.79 15.26
CA VAL A 244 -7.43 3.63 14.93
C VAL A 244 -8.34 4.20 16.02
N GLU A 245 -7.83 4.42 17.23
CA GLU A 245 -8.50 5.26 18.25
C GLU A 245 -8.62 6.72 17.81
N GLN A 246 -7.54 7.29 17.24
CA GLN A 246 -7.53 8.66 16.72
C GLN A 246 -8.33 8.80 15.40
N PHE A 247 -8.28 7.78 14.55
CA PHE A 247 -8.90 7.76 13.23
C PHE A 247 -9.82 6.53 13.07
N PRO A 248 -11.00 6.51 13.72
CA PRO A 248 -11.88 5.33 13.75
C PRO A 248 -12.45 4.94 12.38
N HIS A 249 -12.45 5.84 11.40
CA HIS A 249 -12.87 5.58 10.02
C HIS A 249 -11.77 4.95 9.17
N TYR A 250 -10.55 4.81 9.69
CA TYR A 250 -9.41 4.18 9.02
C TYR A 250 -9.09 2.82 9.64
N PHE A 251 -8.46 1.96 8.85
CA PHE A 251 -7.68 0.84 9.39
C PHE A 251 -6.20 1.24 9.48
N ALA A 252 -5.42 0.49 10.24
CA ALA A 252 -3.96 0.51 10.17
C ALA A 252 -3.42 -0.91 10.29
N GLY A 253 -2.39 -1.25 9.52
CA GLY A 253 -1.71 -2.54 9.62
C GLY A 253 -0.24 -2.45 9.30
N SER A 254 0.49 -3.48 9.71
CA SER A 254 1.92 -3.62 9.40
C SER A 254 2.16 -4.83 8.51
N ASN A 255 3.18 -4.75 7.66
CA ASN A 255 3.72 -5.95 7.04
C ASN A 255 4.45 -6.80 8.08
N ALA A 256 4.68 -8.08 7.78
CA ALA A 256 5.58 -8.90 8.58
C ALA A 256 7.01 -8.31 8.61
N ASP A 257 7.68 -8.40 9.76
CA ASP A 257 9.06 -7.95 10.00
C ASP A 257 10.14 -8.97 9.60
N LEU A 258 9.74 -10.02 8.89
CA LEU A 258 10.65 -11.04 8.37
C LEU A 258 10.79 -10.95 6.85
N PRO A 259 11.96 -11.29 6.27
CA PRO A 259 12.12 -11.39 4.83
C PRO A 259 11.19 -12.47 4.25
N ILE A 260 10.98 -12.46 2.94
CA ILE A 260 10.10 -13.37 2.16
C ILE A 260 8.60 -13.13 2.39
N VAL A 261 8.15 -13.01 3.65
CA VAL A 261 6.73 -12.90 4.00
C VAL A 261 6.20 -11.46 4.15
N GLY A 262 7.06 -10.46 3.93
CA GLY A 262 6.71 -9.03 3.96
C GLY A 262 7.02 -8.32 2.65
N GLY A 263 6.17 -7.39 2.24
CA GLY A 263 6.29 -6.60 0.99
C GLY A 263 6.81 -5.17 1.19
N SER A 264 7.70 -4.92 2.16
CA SER A 264 7.94 -3.55 2.65
C SER A 264 9.40 -3.11 2.76
N ILE A 265 9.58 -1.80 2.96
CA ILE A 265 10.84 -1.19 3.40
C ILE A 265 11.04 -1.54 4.88
N LEU A 266 11.80 -2.60 5.15
CA LEU A 266 12.03 -3.05 6.53
C LEU A 266 12.92 -2.09 7.35
N THR A 267 13.62 -1.18 6.68
CA THR A 267 14.62 -0.28 7.27
C THR A 267 14.04 1.03 7.81
N HIS A 268 12.72 1.17 7.86
CA HIS A 268 12.06 2.32 8.49
C HIS A 268 10.71 1.88 9.04
N ASP A 269 10.49 2.05 10.33
CA ASP A 269 9.27 1.65 11.04
C ASP A 269 8.05 2.45 10.55
N HIS A 270 7.11 1.74 9.91
CA HIS A 270 5.91 2.32 9.37
C HIS A 270 4.77 1.31 9.27
N TYR A 271 3.55 1.84 9.25
CA TYR A 271 2.31 1.12 9.02
C TYR A 271 1.62 1.66 7.76
N GLN A 272 0.73 0.87 7.19
CA GLN A 272 -0.16 1.32 6.12
C GLN A 272 -1.57 1.44 6.67
N GLY A 273 -2.35 2.38 6.16
CA GLY A 273 -3.73 2.58 6.58
C GLY A 273 -4.55 3.29 5.52
N GLY A 274 -5.74 3.74 5.90
CA GLY A 274 -6.61 4.54 5.05
C GLY A 274 -8.09 4.16 5.21
N ARG A 275 -8.95 4.80 4.40
CA ARG A 275 -10.40 4.56 4.37
C ARG A 275 -10.75 3.61 3.24
N TYR A 276 -10.72 2.31 3.52
CA TYR A 276 -11.10 1.26 2.57
C TYR A 276 -11.58 -0.01 3.28
N THR A 277 -12.51 -0.73 2.65
CA THR A 277 -13.05 -2.02 3.16
C THR A 277 -12.62 -3.15 2.25
N PHE A 278 -11.67 -3.95 2.70
CA PHE A 278 -11.10 -5.06 1.97
C PHE A 278 -11.98 -6.31 2.04
N ALA A 279 -11.68 -7.29 1.19
CA ALA A 279 -12.38 -8.58 1.14
C ALA A 279 -12.32 -9.34 2.46
N MET A 280 -11.16 -9.39 3.12
CA MET A 280 -10.97 -10.06 4.42
C MET A 280 -11.84 -9.47 5.54
N ASP A 281 -12.26 -8.21 5.42
CA ASP A 281 -13.13 -7.54 6.39
C ASP A 281 -14.53 -8.14 6.41
N ARG A 282 -14.92 -8.72 5.27
CA ARG A 282 -16.19 -9.41 5.01
C ARG A 282 -16.08 -10.93 5.12
N ALA A 283 -14.88 -11.46 5.40
CA ALA A 283 -14.65 -12.89 5.52
C ALA A 283 -15.54 -13.51 6.61
N LYS A 284 -16.06 -14.70 6.32
CA LYS A 284 -16.94 -15.42 7.24
C LYS A 284 -16.16 -15.97 8.42
N THR A 285 -16.76 -15.98 9.59
CA THR A 285 -16.22 -16.68 10.76
C THR A 285 -16.33 -18.20 10.56
N LEU A 286 -15.24 -18.93 10.79
CA LEU A 286 -15.23 -20.41 10.81
C LEU A 286 -15.48 -20.93 12.23
N THR A 287 -14.67 -20.46 13.19
CA THR A 287 -14.82 -20.83 14.61
C THR A 287 -14.69 -19.60 15.48
N SER A 288 -15.40 -19.60 16.61
CA SER A 288 -15.30 -18.55 17.64
C SER A 288 -14.73 -19.15 18.92
N PHE A 289 -13.98 -18.33 19.67
CA PHE A 289 -13.36 -18.72 20.92
C PHE A 289 -13.24 -17.51 21.87
N THR A 290 -12.95 -17.77 23.13
CA THR A 290 -12.79 -16.75 24.18
C THR A 290 -11.51 -17.00 24.96
N PHE A 291 -10.98 -15.95 25.58
CA PHE A 291 -9.80 -16.04 26.44
C PHE A 291 -10.25 -16.11 27.91
N PRO A 292 -9.89 -17.17 28.65
CA PRO A 292 -10.25 -17.28 30.08
C PRO A 292 -9.71 -16.11 30.91
N ASP A 293 -8.50 -15.66 30.60
CA ASP A 293 -7.82 -14.57 31.31
C ASP A 293 -8.27 -13.17 30.83
N GLN A 294 -8.99 -13.08 29.69
CA GLN A 294 -9.52 -11.84 29.12
C GLN A 294 -10.96 -12.04 28.62
N PRO A 295 -11.96 -12.17 29.53
CA PRO A 295 -13.33 -12.55 29.16
C PRO A 295 -14.07 -11.50 28.32
N THR A 296 -13.56 -10.27 28.24
CA THR A 296 -14.10 -9.20 27.38
C THR A 296 -13.63 -9.30 25.92
N VAL A 297 -12.67 -10.18 25.62
CA VAL A 297 -12.14 -10.41 24.28
C VAL A 297 -12.77 -11.63 23.66
N THR A 298 -13.33 -11.45 22.47
CA THR A 298 -13.78 -12.56 21.60
C THR A 298 -12.78 -12.76 20.48
N GLY A 299 -12.49 -14.03 20.16
CA GLY A 299 -11.65 -14.41 19.04
C GLY A 299 -12.42 -15.20 17.98
N GLU A 300 -12.03 -15.04 16.72
CA GLU A 300 -12.60 -15.72 15.57
C GLU A 300 -11.49 -16.21 14.64
N THR A 301 -11.64 -17.41 14.08
CA THR A 301 -10.89 -17.80 12.87
C THR A 301 -11.73 -17.49 11.63
N LEU A 302 -11.08 -17.14 10.53
CA LEU A 302 -11.76 -16.68 9.31
C LEU A 302 -11.69 -17.69 8.17
N GLN A 303 -12.75 -17.76 7.37
CA GLN A 303 -12.78 -18.44 6.08
C GLN A 303 -12.00 -17.59 5.08
N TRP A 304 -10.68 -17.73 5.10
CA TRP A 304 -9.73 -16.92 4.35
C TRP A 304 -8.53 -17.77 3.90
N PRO A 305 -7.87 -17.51 2.75
CA PRO A 305 -6.76 -18.34 2.28
C PRO A 305 -5.59 -18.41 3.27
N LEU A 306 -5.36 -17.33 4.02
CA LEU A 306 -4.35 -17.26 5.08
C LEU A 306 -4.97 -17.58 6.44
N SER A 307 -4.13 -18.04 7.37
CA SER A 307 -4.54 -18.33 8.74
C SER A 307 -4.65 -17.04 9.55
N VAL A 308 -5.88 -16.62 9.85
CA VAL A 308 -6.17 -15.35 10.54
C VAL A 308 -6.92 -15.61 11.85
N LEU A 309 -6.46 -14.96 12.93
CA LEU A 309 -7.25 -14.78 14.15
C LEU A 309 -7.73 -13.33 14.22
N ARG A 310 -9.04 -13.11 14.19
CA ARG A 310 -9.67 -11.81 14.42
C ARG A 310 -10.04 -11.70 15.89
N LEU A 311 -9.43 -10.76 16.60
CA LEU A 311 -9.73 -10.48 18.00
C LEU A 311 -10.56 -9.20 18.10
N LYS A 312 -11.58 -9.19 18.97
CA LYS A 312 -12.47 -8.03 19.15
C LYS A 312 -12.68 -7.73 20.62
N SER A 313 -12.77 -6.44 20.96
CA SER A 313 -13.09 -5.96 22.31
C SER A 313 -13.50 -4.48 22.28
N THR A 314 -14.31 -4.06 23.25
CA THR A 314 -14.49 -2.62 23.55
C THR A 314 -13.37 -2.05 24.42
N ASP A 315 -12.58 -2.93 25.05
CA ASP A 315 -11.42 -2.59 25.88
C ASP A 315 -10.12 -2.83 25.08
N PRO A 316 -9.44 -1.76 24.61
CA PRO A 316 -8.23 -1.89 23.82
C PRO A 316 -7.05 -2.45 24.64
N SER A 317 -7.03 -2.29 25.97
CA SER A 317 -5.99 -2.86 26.82
C SER A 317 -6.13 -4.39 26.90
N ALA A 318 -7.34 -4.89 27.14
CA ALA A 318 -7.60 -6.33 27.15
C ALA A 318 -7.32 -6.96 25.77
N LEU A 319 -7.67 -6.26 24.69
CA LEU A 319 -7.39 -6.69 23.32
C LEU A 319 -5.88 -6.80 23.07
N LEU A 320 -5.11 -5.80 23.51
CA LEU A 320 -3.66 -5.79 23.39
C LEU A 320 -3.01 -6.97 24.12
N ASP A 321 -3.47 -7.30 25.33
CA ASP A 321 -2.94 -8.41 26.11
C ASP A 321 -3.27 -9.78 25.48
N ALA A 322 -4.50 -9.95 24.97
CA ALA A 322 -4.88 -11.16 24.24
C ALA A 322 -4.09 -11.33 22.93
N ALA A 323 -3.92 -10.25 22.16
CA ALA A 323 -3.12 -10.24 20.94
C ALA A 323 -1.65 -10.55 21.20
N THR A 324 -1.10 -10.03 22.30
CA THR A 324 0.26 -10.33 22.76
C THR A 324 0.39 -11.82 23.09
N THR A 325 -0.59 -12.39 23.80
CA THR A 325 -0.61 -13.83 24.13
C THR A 325 -0.62 -14.70 22.87
N VAL A 326 -1.45 -14.36 21.87
CA VAL A 326 -1.46 -15.05 20.56
C VAL A 326 -0.08 -14.97 19.90
N TYR A 327 0.49 -13.77 19.84
CA TYR A 327 1.76 -13.53 19.17
C TYR A 327 2.91 -14.28 19.83
N GLU A 328 3.06 -14.18 21.15
CA GLU A 328 4.13 -14.87 21.90
C GLU A 328 4.00 -16.40 21.80
N THR A 329 2.77 -16.92 21.83
CA THR A 329 2.52 -18.35 21.59
C THR A 329 2.94 -18.74 20.18
N TRP A 330 2.56 -17.94 19.17
CA TRP A 330 2.94 -18.19 17.77
C TRP A 330 4.45 -18.16 17.56
N LEU A 331 5.16 -17.22 18.19
CA LEU A 331 6.62 -17.08 18.05
C LEU A 331 7.39 -18.34 18.45
N THR A 332 6.83 -19.16 19.34
CA THR A 332 7.46 -20.41 19.80
C THR A 332 6.82 -21.66 19.18
N TYR A 333 5.66 -21.53 18.55
CA TYR A 333 4.87 -22.65 18.02
C TYR A 333 5.58 -23.39 16.87
N THR A 334 5.58 -24.71 16.95
CA THR A 334 6.13 -25.61 15.93
C THR A 334 5.15 -26.75 15.74
N ASP A 335 4.82 -27.05 14.48
CA ASP A 335 4.02 -28.20 14.08
C ASP A 335 4.61 -28.73 12.76
N GLU A 336 5.50 -29.72 12.86
CA GLU A 336 6.18 -30.29 11.70
C GLU A 336 5.21 -30.99 10.74
N SER A 337 4.03 -31.43 11.22
CA SER A 337 3.00 -32.02 10.37
C SER A 337 2.38 -31.01 9.40
N GLN A 338 2.62 -29.72 9.63
CA GLN A 338 2.18 -28.60 8.80
C GLN A 338 3.37 -27.82 8.22
N ASP A 339 4.59 -28.37 8.27
CA ASP A 339 5.85 -27.68 7.89
C ASP A 339 6.20 -26.42 8.70
N ILE A 340 5.49 -26.18 9.80
CA ILE A 340 5.70 -25.03 10.67
C ILE A 340 6.83 -25.33 11.65
N ARG A 341 7.92 -24.57 11.54
CA ARG A 341 8.97 -24.49 12.56
C ARG A 341 9.17 -23.05 12.97
N SER A 342 9.17 -22.78 14.27
CA SER A 342 9.38 -21.42 14.78
C SER A 342 10.80 -20.91 14.53
N HIS A 343 11.80 -21.80 14.55
CA HIS A 343 13.21 -21.45 14.42
C HIS A 343 14.03 -22.50 13.66
N THR A 344 15.10 -22.05 13.01
CA THR A 344 16.22 -22.90 12.54
C THR A 344 17.51 -22.35 13.14
N GLY A 345 18.05 -23.07 14.14
CA GLY A 345 19.10 -22.50 14.99
C GLY A 345 18.59 -21.24 15.69
N GLU A 346 19.34 -20.14 15.59
CA GLU A 346 18.96 -18.83 16.15
C GLU A 346 18.03 -18.01 15.21
N THR A 347 17.77 -18.48 13.99
CA THR A 347 16.93 -17.75 13.03
C THR A 347 15.45 -18.01 13.30
N ARG A 348 14.73 -16.97 13.71
CA ARG A 348 13.26 -16.98 13.87
C ARG A 348 12.57 -17.01 12.50
N HIS A 349 11.52 -17.81 12.38
CA HIS A 349 10.70 -17.94 11.18
C HIS A 349 9.25 -17.50 11.34
N ASN A 350 8.70 -17.52 12.56
CA ASN A 350 7.32 -17.11 12.81
C ASN A 350 7.23 -15.60 13.05
N THR A 351 6.20 -14.98 12.47
CA THR A 351 5.78 -13.59 12.73
C THR A 351 4.30 -13.42 12.37
N VAL A 352 3.77 -12.21 12.46
CA VAL A 352 2.39 -11.90 12.06
C VAL A 352 2.33 -10.67 11.17
N THR A 353 1.26 -10.56 10.38
CA THR A 353 0.81 -9.30 9.78
C THR A 353 -0.38 -8.81 10.62
N PRO A 354 -0.20 -7.80 11.50
CA PRO A 354 -1.28 -7.27 12.33
C PRO A 354 -2.07 -6.19 11.59
N ILE A 355 -3.40 -6.19 11.72
CA ILE A 355 -4.31 -5.17 11.19
C ILE A 355 -5.31 -4.74 12.26
N ALA A 356 -5.26 -3.47 12.66
CA ALA A 356 -6.22 -2.86 13.56
C ALA A 356 -7.27 -2.06 12.78
N ARG A 357 -8.49 -1.99 13.33
CA ARG A 357 -9.58 -1.12 12.88
C ARG A 357 -10.59 -0.93 14.01
N GLN A 358 -11.47 0.06 13.85
CA GLN A 358 -12.71 0.13 14.64
C GLN A 358 -13.92 -0.23 13.78
N ARG A 359 -14.83 -1.01 14.36
CA ARG A 359 -16.08 -1.39 13.70
C ARG A 359 -17.16 -1.61 14.75
N ASP A 360 -18.35 -1.05 14.50
CA ASP A 360 -19.53 -1.24 15.34
C ASP A 360 -19.27 -0.94 16.84
N GLY A 361 -18.41 0.04 17.12
CA GLY A 361 -18.03 0.46 18.48
C GLY A 361 -17.01 -0.44 19.19
N GLN A 362 -16.40 -1.38 18.48
CA GLN A 362 -15.36 -2.26 18.99
C GLN A 362 -14.04 -2.06 18.25
N PHE A 363 -12.94 -2.29 18.96
CA PHE A 363 -11.63 -2.48 18.34
C PHE A 363 -11.55 -3.91 17.80
N GLU A 364 -11.09 -4.05 16.57
CA GLU A 364 -10.71 -5.33 16.00
C GLU A 364 -9.19 -5.34 15.73
N LEU A 365 -8.54 -6.45 16.03
CA LEU A 365 -7.14 -6.71 15.69
C LEU A 365 -7.04 -8.08 15.02
N ASP A 366 -6.83 -8.07 13.71
CA ASP A 366 -6.56 -9.25 12.91
C ASP A 366 -5.08 -9.61 13.01
N LEU A 367 -4.77 -10.84 13.41
CA LEU A 367 -3.42 -11.40 13.43
C LEU A 367 -3.34 -12.48 12.35
N VAL A 368 -2.73 -12.15 11.22
CA VAL A 368 -2.48 -13.12 10.15
C VAL A 368 -1.14 -13.80 10.44
N LEU A 369 -1.17 -15.11 10.68
CA LEU A 369 0.01 -15.90 11.00
C LEU A 369 0.91 -16.07 9.77
N ARG A 370 2.20 -15.76 9.89
CA ARG A 370 3.19 -15.86 8.81
C ARG A 370 4.39 -16.68 9.24
N ASN A 371 4.99 -17.38 8.28
CA ASN A 371 6.24 -18.12 8.46
C ASN A 371 7.13 -18.00 7.21
N ASN A 372 8.39 -17.63 7.37
CA ASN A 372 9.30 -17.37 6.24
C ASN A 372 10.25 -18.51 5.88
N ARG A 373 10.00 -19.72 6.39
CA ARG A 373 10.86 -20.87 6.15
C ARG A 373 10.86 -21.24 4.67
N THR A 374 12.02 -21.66 4.19
CA THR A 374 12.23 -22.19 2.84
C THR A 374 12.50 -23.70 2.88
N SER A 375 12.36 -24.36 1.74
CA SER A 375 12.77 -25.75 1.54
C SER A 375 13.52 -25.89 0.21
N VAL A 376 14.06 -27.08 -0.07
CA VAL A 376 14.67 -27.37 -1.38
C VAL A 376 13.65 -27.26 -2.51
N GLU A 377 12.41 -27.68 -2.25
CA GLU A 377 11.29 -27.62 -3.20
C GLU A 377 10.76 -26.20 -3.36
N HIS A 378 10.72 -25.43 -2.27
CA HIS A 378 10.25 -24.05 -2.23
C HIS A 378 11.35 -23.10 -1.73
N PRO A 379 12.35 -22.80 -2.58
CA PRO A 379 13.47 -21.93 -2.21
C PRO A 379 13.03 -20.49 -1.95
N ASP A 380 11.94 -20.04 -2.58
CA ASP A 380 11.34 -18.72 -2.38
C ASP A 380 10.41 -18.68 -1.15
N GLY A 381 10.18 -19.81 -0.46
CA GLY A 381 9.37 -19.89 0.76
C GLY A 381 8.28 -20.95 0.69
N ILE A 382 8.18 -21.78 1.74
CA ILE A 382 7.13 -22.81 1.87
C ILE A 382 5.76 -22.15 1.91
N PHE A 383 5.65 -21.07 2.70
CA PHE A 383 4.44 -20.26 2.87
C PHE A 383 4.52 -18.96 2.08
N HIS A 384 4.90 -19.08 0.81
CA HIS A 384 4.97 -17.99 -0.14
C HIS A 384 4.40 -18.45 -1.49
N THR A 385 4.16 -17.52 -2.43
CA THR A 385 3.65 -17.87 -3.77
C THR A 385 4.64 -18.77 -4.50
N HIS A 386 4.14 -19.90 -5.02
CA HIS A 386 4.96 -20.88 -5.72
C HIS A 386 5.12 -20.55 -7.21
N ALA A 387 6.00 -21.29 -7.88
CA ALA A 387 6.47 -21.00 -9.23
C ALA A 387 5.35 -20.93 -10.28
N ASP A 388 4.26 -21.69 -10.10
CA ASP A 388 3.11 -21.74 -11.00
C ASP A 388 2.26 -20.46 -11.00
N ILE A 389 2.51 -19.54 -10.06
CA ILE A 389 1.85 -18.23 -9.94
C ILE A 389 2.76 -17.08 -10.39
N HIS A 390 4.08 -17.28 -10.48
CA HIS A 390 5.07 -16.21 -10.71
C HIS A 390 4.89 -15.46 -12.04
N HIS A 391 4.30 -16.11 -13.04
CA HIS A 391 3.98 -15.46 -14.31
C HIS A 391 2.91 -14.35 -14.14
N ILE A 392 2.01 -14.47 -13.16
CA ILE A 392 1.06 -13.43 -12.76
C ILE A 392 1.69 -12.50 -11.72
N LYS A 393 2.14 -13.05 -10.59
CA LYS A 393 2.72 -12.27 -9.49
C LYS A 393 3.85 -13.05 -8.85
N ARG A 394 5.04 -12.48 -8.87
CA ARG A 394 6.25 -13.06 -8.27
C ARG A 394 6.67 -12.33 -7.01
N GLU A 395 6.22 -11.09 -6.85
CA GLU A 395 6.54 -10.25 -5.71
C GLU A 395 5.87 -10.76 -4.41
N ASN A 396 6.49 -10.42 -3.28
CA ASN A 396 6.01 -10.80 -1.96
C ASN A 396 4.53 -10.41 -1.73
N ILE A 397 3.81 -11.25 -0.99
CA ILE A 397 2.44 -10.99 -0.54
C ILE A 397 2.49 -10.10 0.72
N GLY A 398 2.33 -8.80 0.50
CA GLY A 398 2.29 -7.79 1.55
C GLY A 398 0.91 -7.65 2.20
N LEU A 399 0.81 -6.71 3.14
CA LEU A 399 -0.41 -6.41 3.90
C LEU A 399 -1.64 -6.21 3.01
N ILE A 400 -1.49 -5.49 1.90
CA ILE A 400 -2.60 -5.16 0.99
C ILE A 400 -3.16 -6.43 0.34
N GLU A 401 -2.28 -7.30 -0.15
CA GLU A 401 -2.66 -8.58 -0.75
C GLU A 401 -3.23 -9.56 0.27
N VAL A 402 -2.68 -9.58 1.49
CA VAL A 402 -3.21 -10.38 2.62
C VAL A 402 -4.68 -10.05 2.88
N MET A 403 -5.05 -8.78 2.80
CA MET A 403 -6.42 -8.32 3.02
C MET A 403 -7.35 -8.56 1.82
N GLY A 404 -6.80 -8.95 0.65
CA GLY A 404 -7.57 -9.34 -0.53
C GLY A 404 -7.68 -8.28 -1.62
N LEU A 405 -6.72 -7.35 -1.71
CA LEU A 405 -6.53 -6.49 -2.89
C LEU A 405 -5.30 -6.97 -3.68
N ALA A 406 -5.51 -7.57 -4.84
CA ALA A 406 -4.44 -8.02 -5.71
C ALA A 406 -3.80 -6.83 -6.44
N VAL A 407 -2.58 -6.47 -6.05
CA VAL A 407 -1.79 -5.46 -6.77
C VAL A 407 -0.86 -6.16 -7.76
N LEU A 408 -1.15 -5.99 -9.05
CA LEU A 408 -0.49 -6.67 -10.16
C LEU A 408 0.43 -5.71 -10.94
N PRO A 409 1.53 -6.23 -11.53
CA PRO A 409 2.52 -5.41 -12.22
C PRO A 409 2.02 -4.92 -13.58
N ALA A 410 2.50 -3.74 -14.02
CA ALA A 410 2.06 -3.07 -15.24
C ALA A 410 2.17 -3.93 -16.51
N ARG A 411 3.21 -4.78 -16.60
CA ARG A 411 3.44 -5.70 -17.73
C ARG A 411 2.22 -6.58 -18.05
N LEU A 412 1.45 -6.98 -17.04
CA LEU A 412 0.31 -7.88 -17.22
C LEU A 412 -0.78 -7.27 -18.09
N LEU A 413 -0.88 -5.94 -18.21
CA LEU A 413 -1.91 -5.35 -19.06
C LEU A 413 -1.78 -5.82 -20.51
N GLN A 414 -0.55 -5.81 -21.05
CA GLN A 414 -0.29 -6.24 -22.42
C GLN A 414 -0.22 -7.76 -22.53
N GLU A 415 0.40 -8.42 -21.55
CA GLU A 415 0.53 -9.88 -21.54
C GLU A 415 -0.85 -10.57 -21.47
N LEU A 416 -1.78 -10.07 -20.66
CA LEU A 416 -3.14 -10.61 -20.56
C LEU A 416 -3.97 -10.34 -21.83
N GLN A 417 -3.79 -9.19 -22.48
CA GLN A 417 -4.41 -8.95 -23.78
C GLN A 417 -3.95 -9.97 -24.84
N GLN A 418 -2.67 -10.34 -24.82
CA GLN A 418 -2.14 -11.39 -25.70
C GLN A 418 -2.74 -12.76 -25.37
N VAL A 419 -2.94 -13.07 -24.08
CA VAL A 419 -3.62 -14.30 -23.63
C VAL A 419 -5.07 -14.33 -24.11
N GLU A 420 -5.80 -13.22 -24.01
CA GLU A 420 -7.17 -13.10 -24.54
C GLU A 420 -7.21 -13.41 -26.04
N GLN A 421 -6.33 -12.77 -26.82
CA GLN A 421 -6.22 -13.01 -28.28
C GLN A 421 -5.84 -14.45 -28.62
N PHE A 422 -4.99 -15.09 -27.82
CA PHE A 422 -4.61 -16.48 -28.04
C PHE A 422 -5.78 -17.43 -27.80
N ILE A 423 -6.57 -17.19 -26.76
CA ILE A 423 -7.78 -17.97 -26.43
C ILE A 423 -8.80 -17.85 -27.56
N THR A 424 -9.02 -16.64 -28.12
CA THR A 424 -9.95 -16.42 -29.25
C THR A 424 -9.42 -16.88 -30.60
N GLY A 425 -8.12 -17.22 -30.70
CA GLY A 425 -7.48 -17.66 -31.94
C GLY A 425 -7.08 -16.53 -32.88
N GLU A 426 -6.98 -15.30 -32.39
CA GLU A 426 -6.47 -14.14 -33.12
C GLU A 426 -4.93 -14.18 -33.26
N VAL A 427 -4.26 -14.83 -32.31
CA VAL A 427 -2.80 -15.08 -32.34
C VAL A 427 -2.49 -16.53 -32.02
N ASP A 428 -1.38 -17.03 -32.56
CA ASP A 428 -0.95 -18.42 -32.40
C ASP A 428 0.01 -18.62 -31.22
N GLU A 429 0.56 -17.55 -30.65
CA GLU A 429 1.57 -17.62 -29.59
C GLU A 429 1.36 -16.54 -28.52
N VAL A 430 1.71 -16.89 -27.27
CA VAL A 430 1.81 -15.99 -26.12
C VAL A 430 3.23 -16.02 -25.56
N ALA A 431 3.58 -15.05 -24.72
CA ALA A 431 4.84 -15.10 -23.98
C ALA A 431 5.02 -16.45 -23.25
N VAL A 432 6.23 -17.01 -23.32
CA VAL A 432 6.55 -18.37 -22.82
C VAL A 432 6.07 -18.62 -21.39
N ALA A 433 6.15 -17.60 -20.53
CA ALA A 433 5.71 -17.69 -19.14
C ALA A 433 4.20 -17.95 -18.98
N HIS A 434 3.38 -17.62 -19.98
CA HIS A 434 1.92 -17.82 -19.95
C HIS A 434 1.46 -18.98 -20.82
N ALA A 435 2.32 -19.63 -21.61
CA ALA A 435 1.92 -20.56 -22.66
C ALA A 435 1.11 -21.76 -22.15
N GLU A 436 1.58 -22.41 -21.07
CA GLU A 436 0.88 -23.56 -20.47
C GLU A 436 -0.50 -23.15 -19.95
N TRP A 437 -0.55 -22.09 -19.15
CA TRP A 437 -1.80 -21.57 -18.58
C TRP A 437 -2.77 -21.07 -19.67
N ALA A 438 -2.29 -20.38 -20.70
CA ALA A 438 -3.13 -19.92 -21.81
C ALA A 438 -3.70 -21.10 -22.61
N GLN A 439 -2.93 -22.19 -22.76
CA GLN A 439 -3.42 -23.42 -23.39
C GLN A 439 -4.50 -24.10 -22.56
N GLU A 440 -4.34 -24.17 -21.24
CA GLU A 440 -5.38 -24.66 -20.32
C GLU A 440 -6.66 -23.84 -20.46
N LEU A 441 -6.54 -22.51 -20.38
CA LEU A 441 -7.69 -21.60 -20.52
C LEU A 441 -8.39 -21.74 -21.86
N LYS A 442 -7.64 -21.91 -22.96
CA LYS A 442 -8.19 -22.10 -24.31
C LYS A 442 -8.95 -23.42 -24.44
N GLN A 443 -8.52 -24.48 -23.77
CA GLN A 443 -9.21 -25.78 -23.80
C GLN A 443 -10.56 -25.74 -23.08
N THR A 444 -10.68 -24.94 -22.02
CA THR A 444 -11.91 -24.82 -21.22
C THR A 444 -12.79 -23.63 -21.60
N TYR A 445 -12.33 -22.78 -22.52
CA TYR A 445 -13.11 -21.64 -23.00
C TYR A 445 -14.30 -22.08 -23.86
N ASP A 446 -15.49 -21.57 -23.55
CA ASP A 446 -16.77 -21.98 -24.13
C ASP A 446 -17.50 -20.85 -24.89
N GLY A 447 -16.81 -19.73 -25.16
CA GLY A 447 -17.34 -18.61 -25.94
C GLY A 447 -18.00 -17.50 -25.12
N GLN A 448 -17.89 -17.51 -23.80
CA GLN A 448 -18.20 -16.38 -22.92
C GLN A 448 -17.29 -15.15 -23.17
N ASP A 449 -17.52 -14.03 -22.50
CA ASP A 449 -16.66 -12.84 -22.64
C ASP A 449 -15.21 -13.15 -22.24
N VAL A 450 -14.28 -13.08 -23.20
CA VAL A 450 -12.89 -13.52 -22.98
C VAL A 450 -12.16 -12.67 -21.94
N THR A 451 -12.43 -11.36 -21.90
CA THR A 451 -11.80 -10.46 -20.92
C THR A 451 -12.24 -10.81 -19.51
N THR A 452 -13.56 -10.95 -19.26
CA THR A 452 -14.10 -11.37 -17.96
C THR A 452 -13.59 -12.76 -17.57
N TYR A 453 -13.50 -13.68 -18.52
CA TYR A 453 -12.98 -15.03 -18.29
C TYR A 453 -11.52 -15.03 -17.85
N VAL A 454 -10.66 -14.27 -18.55
CA VAL A 454 -9.25 -14.13 -18.20
C VAL A 454 -9.09 -13.39 -16.86
N GLU A 455 -9.85 -12.33 -16.61
CA GLU A 455 -9.87 -11.62 -15.33
C GLU A 455 -10.21 -12.54 -14.15
N GLN A 456 -11.23 -13.39 -14.31
CA GLN A 456 -11.61 -14.40 -13.33
C GLN A 456 -10.51 -15.46 -13.13
N ALA A 457 -9.85 -15.87 -14.21
CA ALA A 457 -8.73 -16.82 -14.13
C ALA A 457 -7.49 -16.21 -13.43
N VAL A 458 -7.20 -14.93 -13.65
CA VAL A 458 -6.15 -14.20 -12.94
C VAL A 458 -6.47 -14.12 -11.44
N ALA A 459 -7.72 -13.78 -11.09
CA ALA A 459 -8.16 -13.77 -9.70
C ALA A 459 -8.02 -15.16 -9.04
N ALA A 460 -8.37 -16.23 -9.75
CA ALA A 460 -8.20 -17.60 -9.26
C ALA A 460 -6.72 -17.95 -9.01
N LYS A 461 -5.81 -17.58 -9.93
CA LYS A 461 -4.35 -17.74 -9.75
C LYS A 461 -3.84 -16.94 -8.55
N PHE A 462 -4.32 -15.71 -8.36
CA PHE A 462 -3.95 -14.90 -7.19
C PHE A 462 -4.42 -15.54 -5.87
N VAL A 463 -5.68 -16.00 -5.79
CA VAL A 463 -6.21 -16.69 -4.61
C VAL A 463 -5.41 -17.95 -4.32
N ARG A 464 -5.09 -18.76 -5.33
CA ARG A 464 -4.23 -19.94 -5.17
C ARG A 464 -2.88 -19.58 -4.54
N GLY A 465 -2.27 -18.48 -4.98
CA GLY A 465 -1.04 -17.95 -4.38
C GLY A 465 -1.21 -17.49 -2.92
N LEU A 466 -2.38 -16.96 -2.53
CA LEU A 466 -2.69 -16.67 -1.12
C LEU A 466 -2.84 -17.96 -0.29
N GLU A 467 -3.40 -19.02 -0.86
CA GLU A 467 -3.51 -20.34 -0.20
C GLU A 467 -2.12 -20.97 0.04
N ASP A 468 -1.16 -20.74 -0.85
CA ASP A 468 0.24 -21.12 -0.62
C ASP A 468 0.82 -20.39 0.59
N CYS A 469 0.44 -19.11 0.77
CA CYS A 469 0.89 -18.29 1.89
C CYS A 469 0.27 -18.66 3.25
N GLY A 470 -0.83 -19.42 3.29
CA GLY A 470 -1.45 -19.88 4.54
C GLY A 470 -0.60 -20.92 5.27
N VAL A 471 -0.31 -20.70 6.56
CA VAL A 471 0.49 -21.63 7.38
C VAL A 471 -0.31 -22.86 7.81
N PHE A 472 -1.59 -22.69 8.11
CA PHE A 472 -2.56 -23.77 8.25
C PHE A 472 -3.46 -23.76 7.01
N LYS A 473 -3.42 -24.84 6.24
CA LYS A 473 -4.16 -24.93 4.97
C LYS A 473 -5.67 -25.01 5.21
N GLN A 474 -6.46 -24.63 4.21
CA GLN A 474 -7.92 -24.73 4.22
C GLN A 474 -8.42 -26.18 3.97
N THR A 475 -7.60 -27.18 4.30
CA THR A 475 -7.97 -28.61 4.31
C THR A 475 -8.44 -29.03 5.69
N GLU A 476 -9.05 -30.21 5.82
CA GLU A 476 -9.49 -30.74 7.12
C GLU A 476 -8.32 -30.86 8.11
N GLU A 477 -7.16 -31.34 7.67
CA GLU A 477 -5.96 -31.48 8.49
C GLU A 477 -5.43 -30.12 8.94
N GLY A 478 -5.40 -29.14 8.03
CA GLY A 478 -4.94 -27.78 8.32
C GLY A 478 -5.86 -27.06 9.30
N GLN A 479 -7.17 -27.17 9.15
CA GLN A 479 -8.13 -26.60 10.10
C GLN A 479 -8.07 -27.29 11.46
N ALA A 480 -7.89 -28.62 11.51
CA ALA A 480 -7.68 -29.33 12.76
C ALA A 480 -6.39 -28.87 13.48
N ALA A 481 -5.30 -28.64 12.72
CA ALA A 481 -4.06 -28.09 13.25
C ALA A 481 -4.22 -26.66 13.78
N PHE A 482 -4.95 -25.81 13.04
CA PHE A 482 -5.23 -24.45 13.50
C PHE A 482 -6.06 -24.45 14.79
N GLY A 483 -7.03 -25.36 14.91
CA GLY A 483 -7.79 -25.58 16.14
C GLY A 483 -6.91 -25.93 17.35
N ARG A 484 -5.89 -26.79 17.17
CA ARG A 484 -4.91 -27.10 18.24
C ARG A 484 -4.13 -25.85 18.67
N PHE A 485 -3.72 -25.01 17.72
CA PHE A 485 -3.07 -23.74 18.03
C PHE A 485 -3.99 -22.81 18.83
N VAL A 486 -5.26 -22.68 18.43
CA VAL A 486 -6.26 -21.87 19.16
C VAL A 486 -6.50 -22.41 20.58
N GLN A 487 -6.56 -23.72 20.77
CA GLN A 487 -6.67 -24.34 22.10
C GLN A 487 -5.47 -24.02 22.99
N LEU A 488 -4.26 -24.06 22.42
CA LEU A 488 -3.03 -23.71 23.14
C LEU A 488 -3.05 -22.24 23.60
N VAL A 489 -3.45 -21.32 22.70
CA VAL A 489 -3.57 -19.89 22.99
C VAL A 489 -4.61 -19.63 24.09
N THR A 490 -5.76 -20.30 24.02
CA THR A 490 -6.89 -20.08 24.94
C THR A 490 -6.75 -20.81 26.27
N ARG A 491 -5.71 -21.64 26.45
CA ARG A 491 -5.44 -22.42 27.68
C ARG A 491 -6.69 -23.14 28.22
N GLN A 492 -7.54 -23.68 27.36
CA GLN A 492 -8.62 -24.53 27.84
C GLN A 492 -8.02 -25.81 28.44
N PRO A 493 -8.36 -26.17 29.70
CA PRO A 493 -8.05 -27.51 30.19
C PRO A 493 -8.71 -28.49 29.23
N VAL A 494 -7.94 -29.43 28.68
CA VAL A 494 -8.51 -30.54 27.92
C VAL A 494 -9.47 -31.26 28.87
N GLU A 495 -10.78 -31.17 28.63
CA GLU A 495 -11.71 -32.12 29.22
C GLU A 495 -11.40 -33.48 28.60
N GLU A 496 -10.57 -34.26 29.29
CA GLU A 496 -10.46 -35.69 29.04
C GLU A 496 -11.85 -36.29 29.22
N GLN A 497 -12.51 -36.60 28.11
CA GLN A 497 -13.70 -37.44 28.10
C GLN A 497 -13.30 -38.79 28.70
N ARG A 498 -13.74 -39.02 29.95
CA ARG A 498 -13.62 -40.30 30.67
C ARG A 498 -14.66 -41.30 30.22
#